data_AF-A0A4Z1CZ88-F1
#
_entry.id   AF-A0A4Z1CZ88-F1
#
_cell.length_a   1.000
_cell.length_b   1.000
_cell.length_c   1.000
_cell.angle_alpha   90.00
_cell.angle_beta   90.00
_cell.angle_gamma   90.00
#
_symmetry.space_group_name_H-M   'P 1'
#
loop_
_entity.id
_entity.type
_entity.pdbx_description
1 polymer ?
#
loop_
_entity_poly.entity_id
_entity_poly.type
_entity_poly.pdbx_seq_one_letter_code
_entity_poly.pdbx_strand_id
1 'polypeptide(L)'
;MRDLLVALHPKPWRERYGEEFRALLDDTDLTPRTLIDVVAHAATQHVRARFTLVLVALAIVASTSVTHLALQAGLTDNILWAPTTPRRALALSASLAPWAGLLVRTYRRHRKPIEKG
;
A
#
# COMPACT_ATOMS: atom_id res chain seq x y z
N MET A 1 1.97 -9.29 -28.72
CA MET A 1 0.94 -9.17 -27.67
C MET A 1 1.38 -9.82 -26.36
N ARG A 2 1.92 -11.04 -26.38
CA ARG A 2 2.44 -11.73 -25.19
C ARG A 2 3.60 -10.98 -24.51
N ASP A 3 4.50 -10.37 -25.28
CA ASP A 3 5.55 -9.47 -24.73
C ASP A 3 5.01 -8.29 -23.93
N LEU A 4 3.86 -7.73 -24.33
CA LEU A 4 3.22 -6.64 -23.58
C LEU A 4 2.67 -7.14 -22.24
N LEU A 5 2.16 -8.38 -22.20
CA LEU A 5 1.68 -9.02 -20.96
C LEU A 5 2.82 -9.29 -19.99
N VAL A 6 3.98 -9.72 -20.49
CA VAL A 6 5.18 -9.84 -19.65
C VAL A 6 5.63 -8.45 -19.20
N ALA A 7 5.64 -7.45 -20.09
CA ALA A 7 6.08 -6.08 -19.79
C ALA A 7 5.22 -5.34 -18.75
N LEU A 8 3.96 -5.74 -18.55
CA LEU A 8 3.08 -5.23 -17.48
C LEU A 8 3.65 -5.48 -16.07
N HIS A 9 4.52 -6.48 -15.91
CA HIS A 9 5.08 -6.86 -14.63
C HIS A 9 6.31 -6.00 -14.24
N PRO A 10 6.54 -5.76 -12.94
CA PRO A 10 7.67 -4.98 -12.47
C PRO A 10 9.02 -5.62 -12.86
N LYS A 11 10.02 -4.78 -13.18
CA LYS A 11 11.34 -5.22 -13.69
C LYS A 11 12.00 -6.36 -12.87
N PRO A 12 12.06 -6.31 -11.52
CA PRO A 12 12.67 -7.39 -10.74
C PRO A 12 11.94 -8.73 -10.85
N TRP A 13 10.63 -8.70 -11.10
CA TRP A 13 9.83 -9.90 -11.33
C TRP A 13 10.10 -10.46 -12.73
N ARG A 14 10.17 -9.59 -13.74
CA ARG A 14 10.46 -9.99 -15.13
C ARG A 14 11.84 -10.62 -15.27
N GLU A 15 12.84 -10.10 -14.56
CA GLU A 15 14.19 -10.66 -14.55
C GLU A 15 14.25 -12.07 -13.93
N ARG A 16 13.32 -12.41 -13.04
CA ARG A 16 13.30 -13.70 -12.34
C ARG A 16 12.37 -14.75 -12.96
N TYR A 17 11.22 -14.33 -13.47
CA TYR A 17 10.15 -15.24 -13.93
C TYR A 17 9.64 -14.91 -15.35
N GLY A 18 10.20 -13.89 -16.00
CA GLY A 18 9.67 -13.39 -17.28
C GLY A 18 9.79 -14.39 -18.43
N GLU A 19 10.87 -15.18 -18.46
CA GLU A 19 11.08 -16.20 -19.49
C GLU A 19 10.09 -17.36 -19.32
N GLU A 20 10.01 -17.95 -18.12
CA GLU A 20 9.06 -19.03 -17.80
C GLU A 20 7.62 -18.60 -18.06
N PHE A 21 7.25 -17.38 -17.64
CA PHE A 21 5.91 -16.86 -17.85
C PHE A 21 5.59 -16.61 -19.33
N ARG A 22 6.58 -16.19 -20.12
CA ARG A 22 6.42 -16.08 -21.58
C ARG A 22 6.14 -17.44 -22.20
N ALA A 23 6.90 -18.47 -21.83
CA ALA A 23 6.68 -19.83 -22.32
C ALA A 23 5.27 -20.34 -21.96
N LEU A 24 4.81 -20.10 -20.73
CA LEU A 24 3.45 -20.42 -20.31
C LEU A 24 2.39 -19.68 -21.13
N LEU A 25 2.62 -18.40 -21.46
CA LEU A 25 1.71 -17.63 -22.31
C LEU A 25 1.68 -18.12 -23.76
N ASP A 26 2.79 -18.67 -24.26
CA ASP A 26 2.86 -19.25 -25.61
C ASP A 26 2.03 -20.55 -25.71
N ASP A 27 2.00 -21.35 -24.64
CA ASP A 27 1.21 -22.60 -24.56
C ASP A 27 -0.25 -22.39 -24.11
N THR A 28 -0.64 -21.18 -23.70
CA THR A 28 -1.99 -20.88 -23.19
C THR A 28 -2.85 -20.14 -24.22
N ASP A 29 -4.11 -20.54 -24.35
CA ASP A 29 -5.11 -19.80 -25.13
C ASP A 29 -5.40 -18.43 -24.48
N LEU A 30 -5.19 -17.37 -25.27
CA LEU A 30 -5.41 -15.99 -24.85
C LEU A 30 -6.89 -15.64 -24.89
N THR A 31 -7.63 -16.09 -23.88
CA THR A 31 -9.02 -15.67 -23.66
C THR A 31 -9.08 -14.31 -22.95
N PRO A 32 -10.18 -13.54 -23.08
CA PRO A 32 -10.35 -12.28 -22.34
C PRO A 32 -10.24 -12.46 -20.82
N ARG A 33 -10.67 -13.62 -20.30
CA ARG A 33 -10.52 -13.97 -18.88
C ARG A 33 -9.05 -14.10 -18.48
N THR A 34 -8.26 -14.78 -19.30
CA THR A 34 -6.80 -14.90 -19.10
C THR A 34 -6.15 -13.52 -19.07
N LEU A 35 -6.52 -12.61 -19.98
CA LEU A 35 -5.98 -11.24 -19.99
C LEU A 35 -6.29 -10.48 -18.70
N ILE A 36 -7.53 -10.56 -18.20
CA ILE A 36 -7.93 -9.92 -16.94
C ILE A 36 -7.12 -10.49 -15.76
N ASP A 37 -6.96 -11.80 -15.70
CA ASP A 37 -6.21 -12.46 -14.63
C ASP A 37 -4.73 -12.03 -14.61
N VAL A 38 -4.09 -11.98 -15.79
CA VAL A 38 -2.71 -11.50 -15.95
C VAL A 38 -2.57 -10.04 -15.52
N VAL A 39 -3.53 -9.17 -15.88
CA VAL A 39 -3.52 -7.76 -15.48
C VAL A 39 -3.73 -7.61 -13.97
N ALA A 40 -4.65 -8.38 -13.38
CA ALA A 40 -4.90 -8.38 -11.94
C ALA A 40 -3.67 -8.87 -11.15
N HIS A 41 -2.98 -9.89 -11.68
CA HIS A 41 -1.72 -10.37 -11.11
C HIS A 41 -0.65 -9.28 -11.16
N ALA A 42 -0.44 -8.65 -12.31
CA ALA A 42 0.52 -7.57 -12.48
C ALA A 42 0.23 -6.40 -11.53
N ALA A 43 -1.04 -5.99 -11.41
CA ALA A 43 -1.47 -4.95 -10.47
C ALA A 43 -1.14 -5.32 -9.02
N THR A 44 -1.41 -6.56 -8.61
CA THR A 44 -1.08 -7.06 -7.27
C THR A 44 0.42 -7.04 -7.01
N GLN A 45 1.25 -7.38 -8.00
CA GLN A 45 2.71 -7.31 -7.90
C GLN A 45 3.21 -5.87 -7.75
N HIS A 46 2.64 -4.91 -8.50
CA HIS A 46 2.97 -3.48 -8.33
C HIS A 46 2.58 -2.96 -6.95
N VAL A 47 1.41 -3.33 -6.45
CA VAL A 47 0.97 -2.98 -5.09
C VAL A 47 1.91 -3.58 -4.04
N ARG A 48 2.36 -4.84 -4.20
CA ARG A 48 3.33 -5.46 -3.30
C ARG A 48 4.70 -4.79 -3.36
N ALA A 49 5.19 -4.49 -4.56
CA ALA A 49 6.47 -3.80 -4.77
C ALA A 49 6.47 -2.39 -4.15
N ARG A 50 5.33 -1.70 -4.21
CA ARG A 50 5.14 -0.33 -3.70
C ARG A 50 4.29 -0.28 -2.43
N PHE A 51 4.20 -1.38 -1.68
CA PHE A 51 3.25 -1.50 -0.57
C PHE A 51 3.44 -0.42 0.49
N THR A 52 4.68 -0.03 0.77
CA THR A 52 4.97 1.09 1.68
C THR A 52 4.38 2.40 1.17
N LEU A 53 4.50 2.71 -0.12
CA LEU A 53 3.93 3.93 -0.72
C LEU A 53 2.39 3.90 -0.68
N VAL A 54 1.79 2.73 -0.95
CA VAL A 54 0.34 2.55 -0.85
C VAL A 54 -0.14 2.81 0.58
N LEU A 55 0.56 2.28 1.59
CA LEU A 55 0.23 2.53 2.98
C LEU A 55 0.41 4.00 3.38
N VAL A 56 1.43 4.69 2.87
CA VAL A 56 1.62 6.13 3.09
C VAL A 56 0.46 6.92 2.48
N ALA A 57 0.07 6.62 1.24
CA ALA A 57 -1.07 7.28 0.60
C ALA A 57 -2.37 7.05 1.38
N LEU A 58 -2.60 5.82 1.84
CA LEU A 58 -3.76 5.47 2.67
C LEU A 58 -3.74 6.22 4.02
N ALA A 59 -2.57 6.35 4.64
CA ALA A 59 -2.41 7.11 5.88
C ALA A 59 -2.73 8.60 5.69
N ILE A 60 -2.28 9.19 4.58
CA ILE A 60 -2.63 10.57 4.20
C ILE A 60 -4.15 10.71 4.08
N VAL A 61 -4.81 9.86 3.28
CA VAL A 61 -6.26 9.91 3.05
C VAL A 61 -7.05 9.74 4.34
N ALA A 62 -6.66 8.79 5.21
CA ALA A 62 -7.29 8.58 6.49
C ALA A 62 -7.13 9.81 7.41
N SER A 63 -5.92 10.36 7.50
CA SER A 63 -5.63 11.55 8.31
C SER A 63 -6.42 12.77 7.83
N THR A 64 -6.48 13.00 6.52
CA THR A 64 -7.25 14.12 5.94
C THR A 64 -8.75 13.95 6.15
N SER A 65 -9.27 12.73 6.00
CA SER A 65 -10.70 12.44 6.21
C SER A 65 -11.11 12.70 7.66
N VAL A 66 -10.31 12.24 8.62
CA VAL A 66 -10.55 12.47 10.06
C VAL A 66 -10.52 13.97 10.37
N THR A 67 -9.56 14.70 9.81
CA THR A 67 -9.44 16.15 10.00
C THR A 67 -10.65 16.89 9.41
N HIS A 68 -11.08 16.50 8.21
CA HIS A 68 -12.24 17.09 7.54
C HIS A 68 -13.53 16.86 8.33
N LEU A 69 -13.75 15.64 8.84
CA LEU A 69 -14.90 15.35 9.70
C LEU A 69 -14.85 16.13 11.02
N ALA A 70 -13.67 16.32 11.60
CA ALA A 70 -13.52 17.10 12.83
C ALA A 70 -13.83 18.60 12.61
N LEU A 71 -13.44 19.15 11.46
CA LEU A 71 -13.79 20.52 11.04
C LEU A 71 -15.30 20.67 10.88
N GLN A 72 -15.96 19.75 10.16
CA GLN A 72 -17.42 19.78 9.98
C GLN A 72 -18.18 19.64 11.29
N ALA A 73 -17.65 18.90 12.26
CA ALA A 73 -18.24 18.73 13.57
C ALA A 73 -18.01 19.94 14.52
N GLY A 74 -17.36 21.02 14.07
CA GLY A 74 -17.09 22.21 14.87
C GLY A 74 -16.11 21.96 16.02
N LEU A 75 -15.27 20.92 15.94
CA LEU A 75 -14.37 20.52 17.02
C LEU A 75 -13.08 21.37 17.09
N THR A 76 -12.87 22.30 16.16
CA THR A 76 -11.54 22.82 15.81
C THR A 76 -11.46 24.35 15.76
N ASP A 77 -11.13 24.99 16.88
CA ASP A 77 -10.29 26.21 16.81
C ASP A 77 -8.80 25.88 17.00
N ASN A 78 -8.47 24.73 17.63
CA ASN A 78 -7.08 24.29 17.76
C ASN A 78 -7.00 22.80 18.20
N ILE A 79 -6.81 21.85 17.27
CA ILE A 79 -6.57 20.42 17.61
C ILE A 79 -5.12 20.19 18.08
N LEU A 80 -4.18 21.04 17.66
CA LEU A 80 -2.75 20.87 17.92
C LEU A 80 -2.33 21.31 19.33
N TRP A 81 -3.21 21.99 20.07
CA TRP A 81 -3.01 22.37 21.47
C TRP A 81 -3.92 21.58 22.42
N ALA A 82 -3.38 21.25 23.59
CA ALA A 82 -3.87 20.28 24.58
C ALA A 82 -5.38 19.92 24.48
N PRO A 83 -5.74 18.63 24.26
CA PRO A 83 -7.13 18.22 24.12
C PRO A 83 -7.86 18.38 25.47
N THR A 84 -8.52 19.53 25.65
CA THR A 84 -9.33 19.82 26.84
C THR A 84 -10.60 18.98 26.93
N THR A 85 -10.96 18.24 25.86
CA THR A 85 -12.16 17.40 25.80
C THR A 85 -11.86 16.00 25.21
N PRO A 86 -12.56 14.94 25.68
CA PRO A 86 -12.29 13.55 25.27
C PRO A 86 -12.52 13.31 23.77
N ARG A 87 -13.44 14.04 23.14
CA ARG A 87 -13.70 13.96 21.69
C ARG A 87 -12.52 14.45 20.85
N ARG A 88 -11.81 15.50 21.32
CA ARG A 88 -10.58 16.00 20.66
C ARG A 88 -9.42 15.02 20.79
N ALA A 89 -9.28 14.37 21.95
CA ALA A 89 -8.28 13.33 22.17
C ALA A 89 -8.48 12.13 21.22
N LEU A 90 -9.74 11.72 20.97
CA LEU A 90 -10.06 10.66 20.01
C LEU A 90 -9.75 11.07 18.56
N ALA A 91 -10.10 12.28 18.15
CA ALA A 91 -9.79 12.78 16.81
C ALA A 91 -8.28 12.85 16.54
N LEU A 92 -7.49 13.29 17.52
CA LEU A 92 -6.03 13.32 17.45
C LEU A 92 -5.44 11.90 17.40
N SER A 93 -5.95 10.99 18.22
CA SER A 93 -5.51 9.58 18.20
C SER A 93 -5.80 8.93 16.85
N ALA A 94 -6.98 9.20 16.27
CA ALA A 94 -7.39 8.67 14.98
C ALA A 94 -6.57 9.21 13.81
N SER A 95 -6.11 10.46 13.85
CA SER A 95 -5.25 11.03 12.80
C SER A 95 -3.80 10.53 12.90
N LEU A 96 -3.31 10.26 14.11
CA LEU A 96 -1.96 9.76 14.34
C LEU A 96 -1.83 8.24 14.17
N ALA A 97 -2.91 7.47 14.38
CA ALA A 97 -2.89 6.01 14.30
C ALA A 97 -2.33 5.42 12.98
N PRO A 98 -2.66 5.96 11.79
CA PRO A 98 -2.09 5.49 10.52
C PRO A 98 -0.57 5.64 10.46
N TRP A 99 -0.03 6.74 11.00
CA TRP A 99 1.40 7.01 11.05
C TRP A 99 2.13 6.14 12.07
N ALA A 100 1.53 5.94 13.25
CA ALA A 100 2.05 5.01 14.26
C ALA A 100 2.16 3.57 13.72
N GLY A 101 1.16 3.11 12.97
CA GLY A 101 1.19 1.80 12.30
C GLY A 101 2.34 1.67 11.30
N LEU A 102 2.61 2.71 10.50
CA LEU A 102 3.74 2.77 9.56
C LEU A 102 5.10 2.72 10.28
N LEU A 103 5.25 3.47 11.37
CA LEU A 103 6.47 3.48 12.19
C LEU A 103 6.74 2.12 12.83
N VAL A 104 5.73 1.48 13.40
CA VAL A 104 5.88 0.13 13.99
C VAL A 104 6.27 -0.89 12.91
N ARG A 105 5.67 -0.80 11.73
CA ARG A 105 5.99 -1.71 10.61
C ARG A 105 7.43 -1.53 10.12
N THR A 106 7.87 -0.30 9.92
CA THR A 106 9.25 0.01 9.48
C THR A 106 10.27 -0.44 10.53
N TYR A 107 10.00 -0.14 11.81
CA TYR A 107 10.81 -0.63 12.94
C TYR A 107 10.92 -2.15 12.98
N ARG A 108 9.79 -2.88 12.85
CA ARG A 108 9.79 -4.35 12.80
C ARG A 108 10.54 -4.92 11.59
N ARG A 109 10.49 -4.25 10.43
CA ARG A 109 11.21 -4.68 9.23
C ARG A 109 12.73 -4.58 9.41
N HIS A 110 13.22 -3.58 10.12
CA HIS A 110 14.64 -3.38 10.41
C HIS A 110 15.16 -4.26 11.56
N ARG A 111 14.30 -4.77 12.43
CA ARG A 111 14.68 -5.60 13.58
C ARG A 111 14.81 -7.11 13.26
N LYS A 112 14.83 -7.52 11.99
CA LYS A 112 15.14 -8.93 11.66
C LYS A 112 16.57 -9.24 12.17
N PRO A 113 16.74 -10.30 12.98
CA PRO A 113 18.00 -10.56 13.66
C PRO A 113 19.08 -10.92 12.64
N ILE A 114 20.27 -10.36 12.82
CA ILE A 114 21.51 -10.92 12.28
C ILE A 114 21.61 -12.32 12.90
N GLU A 115 21.41 -13.36 12.09
CA GLU A 115 21.79 -14.72 12.47
C GLU A 115 23.26 -14.66 12.89
N LYS A 116 23.52 -14.87 14.18
CA LYS A 116 24.87 -15.11 14.68
C LYS A 116 25.29 -16.46 14.11
N GLY A 117 26.30 -16.44 13.24
CA GLY A 117 27.01 -17.65 12.80
C GLY A 117 27.75 -18.33 13.94
#